data_AF-E2AG08-F1
#
_entry.id   AF-E2AG08-F1
#
_cell.length_a   1.000
_cell.length_b   1.000
_cell.length_c   1.000
_cell.angle_alpha   90.00
_cell.angle_beta   90.00
_cell.angle_gamma   90.00
#
_symmetry.space_group_name_H-M   'P 1'
#
loop_
_entity.id
_entity.type
_entity.pdbx_description
1 polymer ?
#
loop_
_entity_poly.entity_id
_entity_poly.type
_entity_poly.pdbx_seq_one_letter_code
_entity_poly.pdbx_strand_id
1 'polypeptide(L)'
;YDIIVEHYQNYTVLSNKPIQEGIETNDKNMTKTHLHSLVKPIYLLFLANRNNFSLMRGTNESIRVNMWCRMHCEFAHQFAENITSCLFDKWKRLNQTCEINHIALPDF
;
A
#
# COMPACT_ATOMS: atom_id res chain seq x y z
N TYR A 1 -18.24 -3.20 -6.39
CA TYR A 1 -18.10 -1.81 -5.94
C TYR A 1 -16.88 -1.26 -6.62
N ASP A 2 -17.09 -0.21 -7.39
CA ASP A 2 -16.03 0.46 -8.14
C ASP A 2 -15.71 1.77 -7.43
N ILE A 3 -14.48 1.89 -6.96
CA ILE A 3 -13.94 3.17 -6.51
C ILE A 3 -13.08 3.75 -7.60
N ILE A 4 -13.30 5.02 -7.89
CA ILE A 4 -12.45 5.83 -8.76
C ILE A 4 -11.86 6.93 -7.90
N VAL A 5 -10.53 6.99 -7.85
CA VAL A 5 -9.80 8.06 -7.17
C VAL A 5 -9.10 8.89 -8.22
N GLU A 6 -9.49 10.15 -8.34
CA GLU A 6 -8.80 11.13 -9.16
C GLU A 6 -7.79 11.90 -8.28
N HIS A 7 -6.52 11.91 -8.69
CA HIS A 7 -5.43 12.53 -7.93
C HIS A 7 -4.34 13.08 -8.86
N TYR A 8 -3.50 13.97 -8.36
CA TYR A 8 -2.33 14.42 -9.12
C TYR A 8 -1.32 13.27 -9.32
N GLN A 9 -0.59 13.27 -10.43
CA GLN A 9 0.39 12.23 -10.79
C GLN A 9 1.48 11.97 -9.73
N ASN A 10 1.81 12.97 -8.89
CA ASN A 10 2.79 12.83 -7.82
C ASN A 10 2.22 12.16 -6.56
N TYR A 11 0.94 11.76 -6.55
CA TYR A 11 0.35 10.99 -5.46
C TYR A 11 0.28 9.51 -5.80
N THR A 12 0.42 8.68 -4.79
CA THR A 12 0.15 7.24 -4.85
C THR A 12 -1.10 6.94 -4.04
N VAL A 13 -2.03 6.21 -4.63
CA VAL A 13 -3.20 5.65 -3.94
C VAL A 13 -2.80 4.29 -3.35
N LEU A 14 -3.11 4.07 -2.07
CA LEU A 14 -3.00 2.77 -1.41
C LEU A 14 -4.39 2.30 -0.99
N SER A 15 -4.63 0.99 -1.08
CA SER A 15 -5.90 0.38 -0.74
C SER A 15 -5.70 -1.03 -0.16
N ASN A 16 -6.69 -1.54 0.58
CA ASN A 16 -6.69 -2.90 1.12
C ASN A 16 -6.82 -4.00 0.05
N LYS A 17 -7.05 -3.65 -1.21
CA LYS A 17 -7.10 -4.56 -2.34
C LYS A 17 -6.04 -4.21 -3.38
N PRO A 18 -5.54 -5.20 -4.15
CA PRO A 18 -4.68 -4.93 -5.28
C PRO A 18 -5.36 -3.93 -6.21
N ILE A 19 -4.63 -2.93 -6.64
CA ILE A 19 -5.11 -1.95 -7.60
C ILE A 19 -5.21 -2.66 -8.95
N GLN A 20 -6.43 -3.04 -9.32
CA GLN A 20 -6.72 -3.58 -10.64
C GLN A 20 -7.42 -2.50 -11.43
N GLU A 21 -6.79 -2.17 -12.57
CA GLU A 21 -7.33 -1.45 -13.72
C GLU A 21 -7.09 0.07 -13.79
N GLY A 22 -6.56 0.48 -14.95
CA GLY A 22 -6.65 1.82 -15.53
C GLY A 22 -5.98 2.94 -14.76
N ILE A 23 -4.72 3.25 -15.07
CA ILE A 23 -4.17 4.59 -14.86
C ILE A 23 -4.59 5.41 -16.07
N GLU A 24 -5.73 6.11 -15.97
CA GLU A 24 -6.09 7.11 -16.99
C GLU A 24 -5.37 8.41 -16.67
N THR A 25 -4.59 8.91 -17.61
CA THR A 25 -3.87 10.18 -17.45
C THR A 25 -4.51 11.21 -18.36
N ASN A 26 -4.85 12.37 -17.84
CA ASN A 26 -5.41 13.48 -18.62
C ASN A 26 -4.40 14.65 -18.72
N ASP A 27 -4.60 15.56 -19.66
CA ASP A 27 -3.76 16.72 -20.01
C ASP A 27 -3.56 17.72 -18.85
N LYS A 28 -4.24 17.51 -17.71
CA LYS A 28 -4.19 18.35 -16.50
C LYS A 28 -3.27 17.81 -15.40
N ASN A 29 -2.36 16.89 -15.72
CA ASN A 29 -1.50 16.17 -14.74
C ASN A 29 -2.29 15.41 -13.67
N MET A 30 -3.50 14.97 -14.03
CA MET A 30 -4.37 14.16 -13.19
C MET A 30 -4.31 12.71 -13.64
N THR A 31 -4.36 11.82 -12.66
CA THR A 31 -4.45 10.38 -12.81
C THR A 31 -5.72 9.90 -12.14
N LYS A 32 -6.47 9.03 -12.82
CA LYS A 32 -7.54 8.25 -12.19
C LYS A 32 -7.05 6.86 -11.91
N THR A 33 -7.27 6.39 -10.68
CA THR A 33 -6.99 5.03 -10.24
C THR A 33 -8.32 4.33 -9.99
N HIS A 34 -8.56 3.22 -10.71
CA HIS A 34 -9.75 2.41 -10.52
C HIS A 34 -9.46 1.24 -9.57
N LEU A 35 -10.42 0.95 -8.70
CA LEU A 35 -10.34 -0.10 -7.69
C LEU A 35 -11.63 -0.91 -7.75
N HIS A 36 -11.56 -2.11 -8.30
CA HIS A 36 -12.68 -3.04 -8.33
C HIS A 36 -12.70 -3.94 -7.08
N SER A 37 -13.84 -4.03 -6.40
CA SER A 37 -14.04 -4.95 -5.27
C SER A 37 -15.40 -5.65 -5.32
N LEU A 38 -15.39 -6.98 -5.14
CA LEU A 38 -16.60 -7.82 -5.10
C LEU A 38 -17.40 -7.68 -3.79
N VAL A 39 -16.76 -7.21 -2.71
CA VAL A 39 -17.39 -7.00 -1.38
C VAL A 39 -17.42 -5.51 -1.07
N LYS A 40 -18.44 -5.01 -0.36
CA LYS A 40 -18.51 -3.60 0.11
C LYS A 40 -17.42 -3.36 1.16
N PRO A 41 -16.35 -2.63 0.84
CA PRO A 41 -15.24 -2.49 1.78
C PRO A 41 -15.47 -1.36 2.77
N ILE A 42 -14.93 -1.53 3.96
CA ILE A 42 -14.47 -0.42 4.78
C ILE A 42 -13.13 -0.01 4.16
N TYR A 43 -13.15 0.94 3.24
CA TYR A 43 -11.92 1.39 2.58
C TYR A 43 -11.10 2.27 3.52
N LEU A 44 -9.87 1.87 3.78
CA LEU A 44 -8.81 2.81 4.13
C LEU A 44 -8.15 3.18 2.80
N LEU A 45 -8.43 4.40 2.33
CA LEU A 45 -7.76 4.98 1.18
C LEU A 45 -6.68 5.92 1.70
N PHE A 46 -5.45 5.73 1.25
CA PHE A 46 -4.37 6.65 1.56
C PHE A 46 -3.79 7.27 0.30
N LEU A 47 -3.66 8.60 0.32
CA LEU A 47 -3.03 9.40 -0.72
C LEU A 47 -1.66 9.85 -0.22
N ALA A 48 -0.61 9.16 -0.66
CA ALA A 48 0.76 9.50 -0.32
C ALA A 48 1.34 10.45 -1.38
N ASN A 49 1.69 11.68 -1.02
CA ASN A 49 2.50 12.51 -1.90
C ASN A 49 3.92 11.92 -1.97
N ARG A 50 4.35 11.48 -3.17
CA ARG A 50 5.66 10.85 -3.41
C ARG A 50 6.83 11.76 -3.04
N ASN A 51 6.62 13.08 -2.99
CA ASN A 51 7.67 14.01 -2.59
C ASN A 51 7.90 14.04 -1.07
N ASN A 52 6.93 13.57 -0.28
CA ASN A 52 6.98 13.63 1.19
C ASN A 52 7.08 12.26 1.85
N PHE A 53 6.66 11.19 1.16
CA PHE A 53 6.72 9.82 1.66
C PHE A 53 7.75 9.01 0.87
N SER A 54 8.71 8.42 1.60
CA SER A 54 9.58 7.38 1.07
C SER A 54 8.92 6.01 1.26
N LEU A 55 9.21 5.11 0.33
CA LEU A 55 8.79 3.71 0.38
C LEU A 55 10.01 2.85 0.67
N MET A 56 10.00 2.15 1.82
CA MET A 56 10.89 1.04 2.10
C MET A 56 10.20 -0.26 1.69
N ARG A 57 10.76 -0.95 0.69
CA ARG A 57 10.18 -2.18 0.16
C ARG A 57 10.62 -3.39 0.96
N GLY A 58 9.69 -4.30 1.20
CA GLY A 58 10.01 -5.60 1.78
C GLY A 58 10.88 -6.44 0.86
N THR A 59 11.73 -7.25 1.46
CA THR A 59 12.71 -8.10 0.76
C THR A 59 12.13 -9.45 0.33
N ASN A 60 11.08 -9.92 1.02
CA ASN A 60 10.45 -11.21 0.74
C ASN A 60 9.45 -11.10 -0.43
N GLU A 61 9.62 -11.96 -1.45
CA GLU A 61 8.78 -11.97 -2.65
C GLU A 61 7.40 -12.60 -2.43
N SER A 62 7.26 -13.51 -1.46
CA SER A 62 5.98 -14.15 -1.12
C SER A 62 5.15 -13.29 -0.18
N ILE A 63 5.79 -12.63 0.79
CA ILE A 63 5.11 -11.70 1.71
C ILE A 63 5.86 -10.38 1.71
N ARG A 64 5.39 -9.45 0.88
CA ARG A 64 6.03 -8.15 0.76
C ARG A 64 5.49 -7.20 1.83
N VAL A 65 6.32 -6.90 2.83
CA VAL A 65 6.01 -5.92 3.87
C VAL A 65 6.65 -4.59 3.53
N ASN A 66 5.84 -3.62 3.12
CA ASN A 66 6.26 -2.28 2.75
C ASN A 66 6.02 -1.30 3.90
N MET A 67 6.86 -0.27 4.00
CA MET A 67 6.64 0.84 4.92
C MET A 67 6.72 2.18 4.18
N TRP A 68 5.68 3.00 4.36
CA TRP A 68 5.58 4.35 3.85
C TRP A 68 5.78 5.33 5.00
N CYS A 69 6.84 6.13 4.94
CA CYS A 69 7.19 7.05 6.03
C CYS A 69 7.80 8.36 5.51
N ARG A 70 7.72 9.43 6.29
CA ARG A 70 8.41 10.71 5.99
C ARG A 70 9.82 10.80 6.59
N MET A 71 10.12 9.94 7.55
CA MET A 71 11.33 9.95 8.39
C MET A 71 11.94 8.55 8.46
N HIS A 72 13.10 8.42 9.10
CA HIS A 72 13.80 7.14 9.33
C HIS A 72 12.89 6.11 10.01
N CYS A 73 12.52 5.08 9.25
CA CYS A 73 11.59 4.03 9.68
C CYS A 73 12.19 2.62 9.52
N GLU A 74 13.51 2.51 9.36
CA GLU A 74 14.25 1.27 9.12
C GLU A 74 14.02 0.25 10.23
N PHE A 75 14.08 0.68 11.50
CA PHE A 75 13.83 -0.20 12.64
C PHE A 75 12.39 -0.75 12.63
N ALA A 76 11.41 0.11 12.38
CA ALA A 76 10.02 -0.29 12.32
C ALA A 76 9.74 -1.22 11.14
N HIS A 77 10.39 -0.97 9.99
CA HIS A 77 10.30 -1.82 8.81
C HIS A 77 10.88 -3.22 9.07
N GLN A 78 12.09 -3.31 9.63
CA GLN A 78 12.70 -4.58 10.04
C GLN A 78 11.85 -5.35 11.05
N PHE A 79 11.30 -4.63 12.04
CA PHE A 79 10.43 -5.24 13.04
C PHE A 79 9.15 -5.80 12.39
N ALA A 80 8.52 -5.03 11.50
CA ALA A 80 7.32 -5.44 10.77
C ALA A 80 7.57 -6.66 9.87
N GLU A 81 8.71 -6.72 9.17
CA GLU A 81 9.10 -7.88 8.37
C GLU A 81 9.26 -9.14 9.23
N ASN A 82 9.99 -9.02 10.35
CA ASN A 82 10.26 -10.15 11.24
C ASN A 82 8.99 -10.70 11.89
N ILE A 83 8.15 -9.82 12.45
CA ILE A 83 6.92 -10.26 13.11
C ILE A 83 5.93 -10.86 12.11
N THR A 84 5.82 -10.28 10.90
CA THR A 84 4.96 -10.82 9.85
C THR A 84 5.43 -12.22 9.44
N SER A 85 6.73 -12.40 9.19
CA SER A 85 7.29 -13.70 8.83
C SER A 85 7.01 -14.75 9.91
N CYS A 86 7.21 -14.41 11.18
CA CYS A 86 6.91 -15.28 12.31
C CYS A 86 5.42 -15.68 12.37
N LEU A 87 4.50 -14.71 12.18
CA LEU A 87 3.06 -14.97 12.23
C LEU A 87 2.59 -15.84 11.04
N PHE A 88 3.12 -15.60 9.85
CA PHE A 88 2.76 -16.38 8.66
C PHE A 88 3.25 -17.82 8.75
N ASP A 89 4.45 -18.04 9.28
CA ASP A 89 4.98 -19.37 9.57
C ASP A 89 4.12 -20.10 10.62
N LYS A 90 3.90 -19.45 11.77
CA LYS A 90 3.09 -20.00 12.88
C LYS A 90 1.67 -20.39 12.47
N TRP A 91 1.03 -19.58 11.63
CA TRP A 91 -0.34 -19.83 11.18
C TRP A 91 -0.43 -20.55 9.82
N LYS A 92 0.69 -20.97 9.23
CA LYS A 92 0.73 -21.66 7.92
C LYS A 92 -0.04 -20.90 6.82
N ARG A 93 0.07 -19.57 6.80
CA ARG A 93 -0.68 -18.69 5.85
C ARG A 93 0.01 -18.47 4.51
N LEU A 94 1.09 -19.20 4.22
CA LEU A 94 2.00 -18.98 3.08
C LEU A 94 1.44 -19.36 1.71
N ASN A 95 0.16 -19.73 1.59
CA ASN A 95 -0.37 -20.28 0.34
C ASN A 95 -0.64 -19.21 -0.75
N GLN A 96 -0.45 -17.92 -0.47
CA GLN A 96 -0.70 -16.83 -1.42
C GLN A 96 0.31 -15.69 -1.24
N THR A 97 0.73 -15.10 -2.36
CA THR A 97 1.50 -13.86 -2.33
C THR A 97 0.67 -12.74 -1.73
N CYS A 98 1.21 -12.06 -0.71
CA CYS A 98 0.54 -10.98 -0.02
C CYS A 98 1.43 -9.73 0.01
N GLU A 99 0.81 -8.56 -0.18
CA GLU A 99 1.45 -7.27 0.08
C GLU A 99 0.79 -6.62 1.31
N ILE A 100 1.62 -6.20 2.26
CA ILE A 100 1.20 -5.51 3.49
C ILE A 100 1.87 -4.15 3.48
N ASN A 101 1.07 -3.08 3.48
CA ASN A 101 1.56 -1.71 3.50
C ASN A 101 1.33 -1.10 4.89
N HIS A 102 2.42 -0.76 5.59
CA HIS A 102 2.39 0.07 6.80
C HIS A 102 2.59 1.54 6.42
N ILE A 103 1.85 2.44 7.05
CA ILE A 103 1.90 3.87 6.74
C ILE A 103 2.07 4.64 8.05
N ALA A 104 3.17 5.38 8.17
CA ALA A 104 3.42 6.28 9.30
C ALA A 104 2.73 7.62 9.04
N LEU A 105 1.55 7.82 9.63
CA LEU A 105 0.80 9.06 9.54
C LEU A 105 1.23 10.02 10.66
N PRO A 106 1.55 11.29 10.35
CA PRO A 106 1.66 12.29 11.38
C PRO A 106 0.28 12.52 12.00
N ASP A 107 0.23 12.63 13.34
CA ASP A 107 -0.95 13.05 14.10
C ASP A 107 -2.21 12.16 13.92
N PHE A 108 -2.03 10.83 13.92
CA PHE A 108 -3.08 9.83 13.80
C PHE A 108 -3.53 9.22 15.14
#